data_AF-A0A946FIK4-F1
#
_entry.id   AF-A0A946FIK4-F1
#
_cell.length_a   1.000
_cell.length_b   1.000
_cell.length_c   1.000
_cell.angle_alpha   90.00
_cell.angle_beta   90.00
_cell.angle_gamma   90.00
#
_symmetry.space_group_name_H-M   'P 1'
#
loop_
_entity.id
_entity.type
_entity.pdbx_description
1 polymer ?
#
loop_
_entity_poly.entity_id
_entity_poly.type
_entity_poly.pdbx_seq_one_letter_code
_entity_poly.pdbx_strand_id
1 'polypeptide(L)'
;TSSSSFTLNNLTTNASSGTFTFSAGSAFNIKDGFAVTISGIAKAGDKAIFSVSENAASEMSVSSIIIADGRKIAAGSTDLGDGNNALLMADIQEELSFNSVTWGGSGSGSFTFDEYYNAVVSTIGIGSFSAQSILRQQEGIMLQLNSRRESISGVSIDEEMIKMIKFQQAYNASARMITVVDEMLDTLSRI
;
A
#
# COMPACT_ATOMS: atom_id res chain seq x y z
N THR A 1 17.43 36.16 19.30
CA THR A 1 16.37 35.15 19.45
C THR A 1 16.07 34.61 18.08
N SER A 2 16.51 33.39 17.76
CA SER A 2 16.30 32.81 16.43
C SER A 2 14.83 32.43 16.29
N SER A 3 14.03 33.30 15.66
CA SER A 3 12.67 32.99 15.25
C SER A 3 12.73 31.92 14.16
N SER A 4 12.25 30.73 14.46
CA SER A 4 12.08 29.66 13.48
C SER A 4 10.69 29.77 12.87
N SER A 5 10.52 29.22 11.67
CA SER A 5 9.22 29.18 11.00
C SER A 5 8.89 27.79 10.50
N PHE A 6 7.60 27.50 10.38
CA PHE A 6 7.08 26.30 9.74
C PHE A 6 5.85 26.66 8.90
N THR A 7 5.50 25.79 7.96
CA THR A 7 4.27 25.90 7.17
C THR A 7 3.25 24.89 7.66
N LEU A 8 1.99 25.30 7.72
CA LEU A 8 0.89 24.40 8.03
C LEU A 8 0.06 24.20 6.76
N ASN A 9 -0.13 22.95 6.36
CA ASN A 9 -0.95 22.58 5.22
C ASN A 9 -2.03 21.60 5.68
N ASN A 10 -3.27 21.85 5.27
CA ASN A 10 -4.33 20.88 5.42
C ASN A 10 -4.14 19.79 4.36
N LEU A 11 -3.83 18.56 4.79
CA LEU A 11 -3.56 17.44 3.89
C LEU A 11 -4.82 16.90 3.19
N THR A 12 -6.01 17.20 3.72
CA THR A 12 -7.29 16.79 3.14
C THR A 12 -7.70 17.73 2.00
N THR A 13 -7.52 19.04 2.17
CA THR A 13 -7.94 20.05 1.19
C THR A 13 -6.78 20.58 0.33
N ASN A 14 -5.53 20.20 0.65
CA ASN A 14 -4.29 20.76 0.08
C ASN A 14 -4.17 22.29 0.22
N ALA A 15 -4.98 22.91 1.09
CA ALA A 15 -4.90 24.34 1.36
C ALA A 15 -3.72 24.63 2.31
N SER A 16 -2.88 25.60 1.95
CA SER A 16 -1.87 26.11 2.88
C SER A 16 -2.52 27.12 3.82
N SER A 17 -2.35 26.89 5.13
CA SER A 17 -2.75 27.84 6.18
C SER A 17 -1.70 28.93 6.39
N GLY A 18 -0.60 28.92 5.61
CA GLY A 18 0.45 29.93 5.64
C GLY A 18 1.69 29.51 6.46
N THR A 19 2.59 30.48 6.63
CA THR A 19 3.83 30.34 7.40
C THR A 19 3.65 30.93 8.79
N PHE A 20 3.96 30.13 9.81
CA PHE A 20 3.91 30.53 11.21
C PHE A 20 5.33 30.69 11.74
N THR A 21 5.56 31.74 12.52
CA THR A 21 6.81 31.94 13.25
C THR A 21 6.62 31.51 14.71
N PHE A 22 7.65 30.89 15.28
CA PHE A 22 7.64 30.49 16.68
C PHE A 22 8.98 30.79 17.35
N SER A 23 8.91 30.95 18.67
CA SER A 23 10.07 30.98 19.56
C SER A 23 9.99 29.74 20.45
N ALA A 24 11.13 29.08 20.66
CA ALA A 24 11.20 27.90 21.50
C ALA A 24 10.63 28.19 22.89
N GLY A 25 9.72 27.32 23.36
CA GLY A 25 9.07 27.42 24.67
C GLY A 25 7.90 28.41 24.75
N SER A 26 7.58 29.14 23.67
CA SER A 26 6.38 29.99 23.61
C SER A 26 5.22 29.26 22.96
N ALA A 27 4.04 29.33 23.58
CA ALA A 27 2.81 28.84 22.98
C ALA A 27 2.35 29.78 21.87
N PHE A 28 1.94 29.23 20.74
CA PHE A 28 1.25 29.96 19.68
C PHE A 28 -0.04 29.21 19.31
N ASN A 29 -1.05 29.94 18.85
CA ASN A 29 -2.34 29.38 18.50
C ASN A 29 -2.42 29.17 16.99
N ILE A 30 -2.78 27.96 16.60
CA ILE A 30 -3.21 27.63 15.24
C ILE A 30 -4.72 27.90 15.17
N LYS A 31 -5.20 28.31 13.99
CA LYS A 31 -6.65 28.43 13.73
C LYS A 31 -7.36 27.12 14.10
N ASP A 32 -8.59 27.22 14.59
CA ASP A 32 -9.43 26.09 15.06
C ASP A 32 -9.04 25.50 16.43
N GLY A 33 -8.37 26.29 17.28
CA GLY A 33 -8.36 26.08 18.74
C GLY A 33 -7.20 25.27 19.29
N PHE A 34 -6.19 24.93 18.48
CA PHE A 34 -4.99 24.24 18.94
C PHE A 34 -3.93 25.22 19.43
N ALA A 35 -3.57 25.13 20.72
CA ALA A 35 -2.39 25.78 21.27
C ALA A 35 -1.19 24.85 21.14
N VAL A 36 -0.17 25.26 20.38
CA VAL A 36 1.03 24.47 20.14
C VAL A 36 2.23 25.11 20.82
N THR A 37 2.98 24.32 21.57
CA THR A 37 4.24 24.73 22.17
C THR A 37 5.36 23.84 21.64
N ILE A 38 6.30 24.43 20.91
CA ILE A 38 7.49 23.72 20.42
C ILE A 38 8.60 23.92 21.45
N SER A 39 9.04 22.84 22.09
CA SER A 39 10.19 22.84 22.99
C SER A 39 11.45 22.36 22.25
N GLY A 40 12.60 22.98 22.53
CA GLY A 40 13.88 22.65 21.88
C GLY A 40 14.15 23.41 20.58
N ILE A 41 15.15 22.94 19.82
CA ILE A 41 15.60 23.54 18.56
C ILE A 41 15.06 22.69 17.40
N ALA A 42 14.08 23.20 16.66
CA ALA A 42 13.65 22.56 15.42
C ALA A 42 14.73 22.67 14.34
N LYS A 43 14.97 21.59 13.61
CA LYS A 43 15.88 21.56 12.46
C LYS A 43 15.10 21.74 11.16
N ALA A 44 15.78 22.28 10.15
CA ALA A 44 15.18 22.38 8.82
C ALA A 44 14.86 20.97 8.28
N GLY A 45 13.60 20.74 7.95
CA GLY A 45 13.11 19.44 7.47
C GLY A 45 12.30 18.64 8.49
N ASP A 46 12.23 19.06 9.74
CA ASP A 46 11.35 18.44 10.73
C ASP A 46 9.87 18.54 10.30
N LYS A 47 9.13 17.44 10.42
CA LYS A 47 7.71 17.36 10.08
C LYS A 47 6.93 16.75 11.24
N ALA A 48 5.79 17.34 11.56
CA ALA A 48 4.83 16.81 12.51
C ALA A 48 3.45 16.74 11.85
N ILE A 49 2.73 15.65 12.09
CA ILE A 49 1.36 15.45 11.61
C ILE A 49 0.44 15.54 12.81
N PHE A 50 -0.62 16.32 12.67
CA PHE A 50 -1.71 16.37 13.63
C PHE A 50 -2.90 15.65 13.00
N SER A 51 -3.25 14.49 13.54
CA SER A 51 -4.41 13.72 13.11
C SER A 51 -5.27 13.38 14.32
N VAL A 52 -6.54 13.77 14.27
CA VAL A 52 -7.54 13.43 15.30
C VAL A 52 -8.17 12.06 15.07
N SER A 53 -7.95 11.47 13.88
CA SER A 53 -8.50 10.16 13.50
C SER A 53 -7.46 9.05 13.47
N GLU A 54 -6.17 9.38 13.52
CA GLU A 54 -5.09 8.38 13.56
C GLU A 54 -5.18 7.58 14.85
N ASN A 55 -5.33 6.26 14.70
CA ASN A 55 -5.64 5.31 15.79
C ASN A 55 -6.93 5.60 16.57
N ALA A 56 -7.77 6.55 16.16
CA ALA A 56 -8.99 6.88 16.91
C ALA A 56 -9.90 5.66 17.07
N ALA A 57 -10.08 4.85 16.02
CA ALA A 57 -10.87 3.62 16.10
C ALA A 57 -10.25 2.55 17.02
N SER A 58 -8.93 2.54 17.21
CA SER A 58 -8.20 1.65 18.13
C SER A 58 -8.40 2.08 19.60
N GLU A 59 -8.40 3.39 19.83
CA GLU A 59 -8.48 3.97 21.17
C GLU A 59 -9.93 4.23 21.64
N MET A 60 -10.91 4.19 20.72
CA MET A 60 -12.33 4.29 21.05
C MET A 60 -12.76 3.09 21.92
N SER A 61 -13.17 3.39 23.14
CA SER A 61 -13.66 2.40 24.10
C SER A 61 -14.92 2.89 24.80
N VAL A 62 -15.78 1.94 25.19
CA VAL A 62 -16.95 2.23 26.01
C VAL A 62 -16.48 2.57 27.42
N SER A 63 -17.12 3.55 28.07
CA SER A 63 -16.83 3.92 29.45
C SER A 63 -16.83 2.71 30.38
N SER A 64 -15.81 2.59 31.23
CA SER A 64 -15.66 1.50 32.20
C SER A 64 -16.87 1.37 33.14
N ILE A 65 -17.57 2.48 33.39
CA ILE A 65 -18.80 2.53 34.20
C ILE A 65 -19.95 1.79 33.51
N ILE A 66 -20.05 1.89 32.17
CA ILE A 66 -21.07 1.21 31.36
C ILE A 66 -20.71 -0.26 31.17
N ILE A 67 -19.41 -0.58 31.02
CA ILE A 67 -18.93 -1.97 30.93
C ILE A 67 -19.25 -2.73 32.23
N ALA A 68 -19.07 -2.08 33.39
CA ALA A 68 -19.37 -2.69 34.68
C ALA A 68 -20.88 -2.84 34.95
N ASP A 69 -21.71 -1.96 34.42
CA ASP A 69 -23.16 -2.01 34.58
C ASP A 69 -23.90 -1.38 33.38
N GLY A 70 -24.39 -2.24 32.48
CA GLY A 70 -25.16 -1.82 31.31
C GLY A 70 -26.50 -1.17 31.63
N ARG A 71 -27.02 -1.29 32.87
CA ARG A 71 -28.27 -0.63 33.28
C ARG A 71 -28.12 0.88 33.44
N LYS A 72 -26.88 1.39 33.39
CA LYS A 72 -26.58 2.82 33.38
C LYS A 72 -26.77 3.46 31.99
N ILE A 73 -27.04 2.66 30.96
CA ILE A 73 -27.48 3.17 29.66
C ILE A 73 -28.97 3.52 29.79
N ALA A 74 -29.28 4.81 29.73
CA ALA A 74 -30.65 5.30 29.75
C ALA A 74 -31.32 5.07 28.38
N ALA A 75 -31.83 3.86 28.16
CA ALA A 75 -32.57 3.49 26.94
C ALA A 75 -33.95 4.18 26.84
N GLY A 76 -34.40 4.71 27.97
CA GLY A 76 -35.68 5.38 28.16
C GLY A 76 -35.56 6.86 28.50
N SER A 77 -36.63 7.62 28.27
CA SER A 77 -36.66 9.08 28.49
C SER A 77 -37.29 9.44 29.85
N THR A 78 -38.38 8.77 30.21
CA THR A 78 -39.24 9.17 31.32
C THR A 78 -39.79 8.02 32.16
N ASP A 79 -40.18 6.90 31.54
CA ASP A 79 -40.88 5.79 32.19
C ASP A 79 -40.10 4.46 32.13
N LEU A 80 -40.32 3.60 33.13
CA LEU A 80 -39.78 2.24 33.12
C LEU A 80 -40.39 1.44 31.96
N GLY A 81 -39.56 1.08 30.98
CA GLY A 81 -39.97 0.33 29.80
C GLY A 81 -40.23 1.20 28.57
N ASP A 82 -40.04 2.52 28.64
CA ASP A 82 -39.97 3.33 27.44
C ASP A 82 -38.62 3.11 26.71
N GLY A 83 -38.70 2.97 25.40
CA GLY A 83 -37.54 2.74 24.53
C GLY A 83 -37.16 3.99 23.73
N ASN A 84 -37.62 5.18 24.15
CA ASN A 84 -37.56 6.37 23.31
C ASN A 84 -36.13 6.81 23.00
N ASN A 85 -35.20 6.74 23.96
CA ASN A 85 -33.80 7.07 23.67
C ASN A 85 -33.15 5.99 22.80
N ALA A 86 -33.53 4.72 22.98
CA ALA A 86 -33.07 3.65 22.08
C ALA A 86 -33.58 3.85 20.64
N LEU A 87 -34.80 4.37 20.46
CA LEU A 87 -35.33 4.74 19.16
C LEU A 87 -34.56 5.94 18.57
N LEU A 88 -34.33 6.99 19.36
CA LEU A 88 -33.51 8.13 18.91
C LEU A 88 -32.08 7.69 18.53
N MET A 89 -31.50 6.74 19.26
CA MET A 89 -30.20 6.16 18.90
C MET A 89 -30.24 5.37 17.60
N ALA A 90 -31.35 4.68 17.31
CA ALA A 90 -31.55 4.02 16.02
C ALA A 90 -31.70 5.06 14.90
N ASP A 91 -32.45 6.14 15.14
CA ASP A 91 -32.69 7.20 14.15
C ASP A 91 -31.41 7.97 13.76
N ILE A 92 -30.39 8.01 14.63
CA ILE A 92 -29.06 8.58 14.29
C ILE A 92 -28.47 7.91 13.04
N GLN A 93 -28.78 6.64 12.77
CA GLN A 93 -28.26 5.96 11.57
C GLN A 93 -28.77 6.62 10.26
N GLU A 94 -29.97 7.20 10.30
CA GLU A 94 -30.64 7.87 9.18
C GLU A 94 -30.37 9.38 9.17
N GLU A 95 -29.81 9.93 10.25
CA GLU A 95 -29.49 11.35 10.35
C GLU A 95 -28.23 11.68 9.53
N LEU A 96 -28.25 12.84 8.87
CA LEU A 96 -27.11 13.40 8.16
C LEU A 96 -26.05 13.93 9.14
N SER A 97 -25.41 13.03 9.89
CA SER A 97 -24.45 13.35 10.96
C SER A 97 -23.09 13.82 10.43
N PHE A 98 -22.72 13.44 9.20
CA PHE A 98 -21.41 13.76 8.62
C PHE A 98 -21.49 14.97 7.71
N ASN A 99 -21.46 16.17 8.29
CA ASN A 99 -21.42 17.42 7.52
C ASN A 99 -20.02 17.63 6.92
N SER A 100 -19.95 17.97 5.62
CA SER A 100 -18.73 18.39 4.90
C SER A 100 -17.64 17.32 4.72
N VAL A 101 -18.00 16.05 4.69
CA VAL A 101 -17.03 15.00 4.33
C VAL A 101 -16.77 15.08 2.83
N THR A 102 -15.50 15.23 2.46
CA THR A 102 -15.06 15.11 1.06
C THR A 102 -14.41 13.76 0.89
N TRP A 103 -15.08 12.86 0.18
CA TRP A 103 -14.53 11.53 -0.11
C TRP A 103 -14.26 11.40 -1.61
N GLY A 104 -13.01 11.04 -1.94
CA GLY A 104 -12.55 10.94 -3.32
C GLY A 104 -13.38 9.95 -4.13
N GLY A 105 -14.28 10.47 -4.96
CA GLY A 105 -15.24 9.71 -5.78
C GLY A 105 -16.71 10.10 -5.58
N SER A 106 -17.10 10.55 -4.38
CA SER A 106 -18.50 10.82 -4.02
C SER A 106 -18.85 12.31 -3.88
N GLY A 107 -17.87 13.20 -4.01
CA GLY A 107 -18.05 14.65 -3.84
C GLY A 107 -17.97 15.10 -2.37
N SER A 108 -18.29 16.37 -2.14
CA SER A 108 -18.40 16.96 -0.81
C SER A 108 -19.88 17.13 -0.46
N GLY A 109 -20.32 16.60 0.68
CA GLY A 109 -21.73 16.63 1.05
C GLY A 109 -21.97 16.26 2.51
N SER A 110 -23.25 16.22 2.88
CA SER A 110 -23.70 15.61 4.12
C SER A 110 -24.08 14.16 3.85
N PHE A 111 -23.62 13.24 4.69
CA PHE A 111 -23.89 11.81 4.57
C PHE A 111 -24.50 11.27 5.85
N THR A 112 -25.37 10.27 5.72
CA THR A 112 -25.76 9.42 6.86
C THR A 112 -24.62 8.51 7.28
N PHE A 113 -24.76 7.85 8.43
CA PHE A 113 -23.76 6.89 8.88
C PHE A 113 -23.62 5.70 7.93
N ASP A 114 -24.74 5.18 7.44
CA ASP A 114 -24.74 4.06 6.49
C ASP A 114 -24.12 4.45 5.15
N GLU A 115 -24.47 5.63 4.61
CA GLU A 115 -23.90 6.12 3.34
C GLU A 115 -22.37 6.29 3.45
N TYR A 116 -21.90 6.89 4.55
CA TYR A 116 -20.48 7.09 4.77
C TYR A 116 -19.73 5.76 4.92
N TYR A 117 -20.28 4.83 5.72
CA TYR A 117 -19.70 3.51 5.91
C TYR A 117 -19.61 2.72 4.59
N ASN A 118 -20.70 2.68 3.81
CA ASN A 118 -20.73 2.01 2.51
C ASN A 118 -19.73 2.64 1.52
N ALA A 119 -19.58 3.97 1.53
CA ALA A 119 -18.58 4.64 0.70
C ALA A 119 -17.15 4.22 1.06
N VAL A 120 -16.82 4.17 2.35
CA VAL A 120 -15.50 3.73 2.83
C VAL A 120 -15.22 2.27 2.42
N VAL A 121 -16.16 1.37 2.69
CA VAL A 121 -16.04 -0.06 2.34
C VAL A 121 -15.90 -0.24 0.83
N SER A 122 -16.70 0.49 0.04
CA SER A 122 -16.64 0.45 -1.42
C SER A 122 -15.27 0.87 -1.94
N THR A 123 -14.71 1.98 -1.43
CA THR A 123 -13.39 2.45 -1.85
C THR A 123 -12.28 1.46 -1.50
N ILE A 124 -12.32 0.87 -0.31
CA ILE A 124 -11.36 -0.18 0.08
C ILE A 124 -11.52 -1.39 -0.85
N GLY A 125 -12.76 -1.79 -1.15
CA GLY A 125 -13.08 -2.88 -2.07
C GLY A 125 -12.53 -2.65 -3.48
N ILE A 126 -12.78 -1.47 -4.06
CA ILE A 126 -12.28 -1.07 -5.38
C ILE A 126 -10.75 -1.02 -5.38
N GLY A 127 -10.13 -0.44 -4.34
CA GLY A 127 -8.68 -0.37 -4.19
C GLY A 127 -8.03 -1.77 -4.14
N SER A 128 -8.60 -2.67 -3.32
CA SER A 128 -8.15 -4.06 -3.22
C SER A 128 -8.31 -4.81 -4.54
N PHE A 129 -9.46 -4.67 -5.21
CA PHE A 129 -9.70 -5.30 -6.51
C PHE A 129 -8.71 -4.81 -7.57
N SER A 130 -8.47 -3.49 -7.63
CA SER A 130 -7.50 -2.88 -8.53
C SER A 130 -6.09 -3.41 -8.28
N ALA A 131 -5.65 -3.44 -7.02
CA ALA A 131 -4.34 -3.98 -6.65
C ALA A 131 -4.16 -5.45 -7.06
N GLN A 132 -5.17 -6.29 -6.81
CA GLN A 132 -5.17 -7.70 -7.22
C GLN A 132 -5.15 -7.87 -8.74
N SER A 133 -5.85 -7.01 -9.48
CA SER A 133 -5.85 -7.03 -10.94
C SER A 133 -4.46 -6.67 -11.50
N ILE A 134 -3.84 -5.63 -10.96
CA ILE A 134 -2.48 -5.21 -11.31
C ILE A 134 -1.47 -6.32 -11.01
N LEU A 135 -1.59 -6.98 -9.87
CA LEU A 135 -0.73 -8.12 -9.52
C LEU A 135 -0.83 -9.24 -10.56
N ARG A 136 -2.05 -9.68 -10.91
CA ARG A 136 -2.27 -10.71 -11.93
C ARG A 136 -1.71 -10.32 -13.29
N GLN A 137 -1.84 -9.03 -13.67
CA GLN A 137 -1.27 -8.52 -14.90
C GLN A 137 0.26 -8.60 -14.87
N GLN A 138 0.90 -8.19 -13.77
CA GLN A 138 2.35 -8.24 -13.62
C GLN A 138 2.88 -9.68 -13.62
N GLU A 139 2.18 -10.62 -13.01
CA GLU A 139 2.50 -12.05 -13.08
C GLU A 139 2.46 -12.58 -14.52
N GLY A 140 1.43 -12.21 -15.29
CA GLY A 140 1.33 -12.55 -16.71
C GLY A 140 2.47 -11.96 -17.55
N ILE A 141 2.83 -10.70 -17.32
CA ILE A 141 3.98 -10.05 -17.98
C ILE A 141 5.28 -10.77 -17.59
N MET A 142 5.46 -11.09 -16.31
CA MET A 142 6.64 -11.81 -15.83
C MET A 142 6.77 -13.18 -16.49
N LEU A 143 5.68 -13.93 -16.59
CA LEU A 143 5.66 -15.23 -17.28
C LEU A 143 6.06 -15.07 -18.75
N GLN A 144 5.48 -14.09 -19.45
CA GLN A 144 5.80 -13.84 -20.86
C GLN A 144 7.28 -13.45 -21.05
N LEU A 145 7.83 -12.62 -20.16
CA LEU A 145 9.23 -12.24 -20.19
C LEU A 145 10.16 -13.44 -19.91
N ASN A 146 9.79 -14.30 -18.96
CA ASN A 146 10.54 -15.52 -18.68
C ASN A 146 10.53 -16.47 -19.87
N SER A 147 9.37 -16.73 -20.50
CA SER A 147 9.30 -17.56 -21.70
C SER A 147 10.08 -16.98 -22.88
N ARG A 148 10.08 -15.65 -23.07
CA ARG A 148 10.92 -15.00 -24.09
C ARG A 148 12.41 -15.15 -23.78
N ARG A 149 12.80 -15.02 -22.51
CA ARG A 149 14.18 -15.20 -22.06
C ARG A 149 14.63 -16.64 -22.29
N GLU A 150 13.80 -17.62 -21.98
CA GLU A 150 14.07 -19.04 -22.24
C GLU A 150 14.10 -19.36 -23.73
N SER A 151 13.28 -18.69 -24.56
CA SER A 151 13.35 -18.88 -26.01
C SER A 151 14.64 -18.34 -26.65
N ILE A 152 15.25 -17.29 -26.09
CA ILE A 152 16.47 -16.67 -26.64
C ILE A 152 17.73 -17.27 -26.00
N SER A 153 17.69 -17.50 -24.69
CA SER A 153 18.84 -17.91 -23.88
C SER A 153 18.68 -19.30 -23.26
N GLY A 154 17.59 -20.00 -23.53
CA GLY A 154 17.41 -21.38 -23.13
C GLY A 154 18.26 -22.30 -23.98
N VAL A 155 18.99 -23.19 -23.31
CA VAL A 155 19.77 -24.24 -23.94
C VAL A 155 18.84 -25.42 -24.15
N SER A 156 18.59 -25.78 -25.40
CA SER A 156 17.83 -26.98 -25.72
C SER A 156 18.75 -28.20 -25.58
N ILE A 157 18.51 -29.04 -24.56
CA ILE A 157 19.31 -30.24 -24.27
C ILE A 157 19.34 -31.18 -25.48
N ASP A 158 18.25 -31.27 -26.24
CA ASP A 158 18.18 -32.10 -27.44
C ASP A 158 19.05 -31.56 -28.58
N GLU A 159 19.09 -30.24 -28.79
CA GLU A 159 20.02 -29.64 -29.75
C GLU A 159 21.47 -29.80 -29.32
N GLU A 160 21.78 -29.63 -28.03
CA GLU A 160 23.13 -29.86 -27.52
C GLU A 160 23.52 -31.33 -27.62
N MET A 161 22.60 -32.27 -27.39
CA MET A 161 22.83 -33.71 -27.57
C MET A 161 23.11 -34.05 -29.03
N ILE A 162 22.34 -33.50 -29.98
CA ILE A 162 22.60 -33.67 -31.41
C ILE A 162 23.97 -33.08 -31.78
N LYS A 163 24.30 -31.88 -31.30
CA LYS A 163 25.63 -31.27 -31.52
C LYS A 163 26.73 -32.15 -30.94
N MET A 164 26.53 -32.71 -29.74
CA MET A 164 27.48 -33.61 -29.09
C MET A 164 27.69 -34.90 -29.89
N ILE A 165 26.61 -35.56 -30.35
CA ILE A 165 26.70 -36.74 -31.22
C ILE A 165 27.43 -36.39 -32.52
N LYS A 166 27.14 -35.23 -33.12
CA LYS A 166 27.78 -34.76 -34.35
C LYS A 166 29.29 -34.54 -34.15
N PHE A 167 29.68 -33.92 -33.03
CA PHE A 167 31.09 -33.75 -32.66
C PHE A 167 31.79 -35.08 -32.37
N GLN A 168 31.13 -36.02 -31.69
CA GLN A 168 31.66 -37.36 -31.47
C GLN A 168 31.87 -38.13 -32.79
N GLN A 169 30.93 -38.01 -33.73
CA GLN A 169 31.04 -38.65 -35.03
C GLN A 169 32.12 -38.01 -35.91
N ALA A 170 32.21 -36.68 -35.91
CA ALA A 170 33.27 -35.95 -36.58
C ALA A 170 34.66 -36.31 -36.00
N TYR A 171 34.79 -36.39 -34.68
CA TYR A 171 36.02 -36.80 -34.01
C TYR A 171 36.43 -38.22 -34.40
N ASN A 172 35.50 -39.17 -34.38
CA ASN A 172 35.76 -40.55 -34.84
C ASN A 172 36.17 -40.60 -36.32
N ALA A 173 35.56 -39.79 -37.18
CA ALA A 173 35.94 -39.68 -38.59
C ALA A 173 37.35 -39.10 -38.77
N SER A 174 37.70 -38.04 -38.02
CA SER A 174 39.04 -37.47 -38.00
C SER A 174 40.09 -38.45 -37.49
N ALA A 175 39.78 -39.22 -36.44
CA ALA A 175 40.68 -40.26 -35.92
C ALA A 175 40.97 -41.33 -36.97
N ARG A 176 39.94 -41.84 -37.67
CA ARG A 176 40.13 -42.78 -38.79
C ARG A 176 40.93 -42.18 -39.94
N MET A 177 40.70 -40.91 -40.26
CA MET A 177 41.44 -40.22 -41.32
C MET A 177 42.92 -40.11 -40.97
N ILE A 178 43.26 -39.83 -39.70
CA ILE A 178 44.64 -39.86 -39.21
C ILE A 178 45.23 -41.27 -39.32
N THR A 179 44.49 -42.31 -38.93
CA THR A 179 44.96 -43.70 -39.08
C THR A 179 45.26 -44.05 -40.54
N VAL A 180 44.40 -43.65 -41.48
CA VAL A 180 44.63 -43.88 -42.91
C VAL A 180 45.83 -43.09 -43.42
N VAL A 181 46.05 -41.86 -42.92
CA VAL A 181 47.25 -41.09 -43.25
C VAL A 181 48.50 -41.75 -42.69
N ASP A 182 48.48 -42.25 -41.45
CA ASP A 182 49.58 -43.02 -40.87
C ASP A 182 49.89 -44.28 -41.71
N GLU A 183 48.86 -45.03 -42.14
CA GLU A 183 49.04 -46.20 -43.03
C GLU A 183 49.66 -45.80 -44.39
N MET A 184 49.26 -44.65 -44.96
CA MET A 184 49.87 -44.11 -46.18
C MET A 184 51.32 -43.67 -45.98
N LEU A 185 51.66 -43.07 -44.83
CA LEU A 185 53.03 -42.68 -44.50
C LEU A 185 53.92 -43.91 -44.26
N ASP A 186 53.41 -44.93 -43.58
CA ASP A 186 54.13 -46.18 -43.36
C ASP A 186 54.43 -46.89 -44.68
N THR A 187 53.45 -46.94 -45.60
CA THR A 187 53.64 -47.53 -46.94
C THR A 187 54.64 -46.76 -47.80
N LEU A 188 54.65 -45.42 -47.74
CA LEU A 188 55.67 -44.60 -48.40
C LEU A 188 57.08 -44.83 -47.82
N SER A 189 57.20 -45.02 -46.50
CA SER A 189 58.50 -45.27 -45.86
C SER A 189 59.10 -46.66 -46.15
N ARG A 190 58.26 -47.59 -46.63
CA ARG A 190 58.63 -49.00 -46.88
C ARG A 190 59.05 -49.28 -48.32
N ILE A 191 59.09 -48.24 -49.17
CA ILE A 191 59.69 -48.25 -50.52
C ILE A 191 61.04 -47.54 -50.43
#